data_AF-A0A2G8S8R2-F1
#
_entry.id   AF-A0A2G8S8R2-F1
#
_cell.length_a   1.000
_cell.length_b   1.000
_cell.length_c   1.000
_cell.angle_alpha   90.00
_cell.angle_beta   90.00
_cell.angle_gamma   90.00
#
_symmetry.space_group_name_H-M   'P 1'
#
loop_
_entity.id
_entity.type
_entity.pdbx_description
1 polymer ?
#
loop_
_entity_poly.entity_id
_entity_poly.type
_entity_poly.pdbx_seq_one_letter_code
_entity_poly.pdbx_strand_id
1 'polypeptide(L)'
;MRLPFLSCANSCDENRDAILRPRNPIPVPAPKGGGGHGATHGGASGSKGSTKGSSSGSKGSTGSGSKTGSSGSKGSDPFSSAPVGSRGSTVPVSGTTFGTGFKTSTPYGSGGVKVTTIPQGQPFAGRTYGGATRTDIYGTSVYGSGYPGFFGSGVTGRNFPYIYPPIIWVDYGYGPHYLHSAHEYGDPKNTNRTGGPEMQAAFISSSSNTTFHIIADNSTVASLIGSIQSSCSGKFASNSSTSPSPYGSATLGSDPRPEGAIQYYRASSVVLTLDGYNNTAALSSDANANSNTKAVPLPSWVDTQLLNCLNSTIGAAVPLFDSVNQDATVEHSSSAGTFSRPELDGGLRRYWQAPVPWFRAPDHHRIHTGSPTKLYDMTSLIVTISLAGYVVGLDAWKRYVTDDHNVDFDNR
;
A
#
# COMPACT_ATOMS: atom_id res chain seq x y z
N MET A 1 56.04 -16.27 -14.03
CA MET A 1 56.01 -14.79 -13.92
C MET A 1 55.39 -14.44 -12.57
N ARG A 2 56.20 -13.93 -11.64
CA ARG A 2 55.80 -13.55 -10.28
C ARG A 2 55.64 -12.03 -10.24
N LEU A 3 54.47 -11.54 -9.84
CA LEU A 3 54.20 -10.13 -9.59
C LEU A 3 54.55 -9.80 -8.13
N PRO A 4 55.17 -8.65 -7.83
CA PRO A 4 55.48 -8.25 -6.46
C PRO A 4 54.30 -7.52 -5.80
N PHE A 5 54.05 -7.87 -4.54
CA PHE A 5 53.19 -7.13 -3.61
C PHE A 5 53.96 -5.91 -3.10
N LEU A 6 53.38 -4.72 -3.25
CA LEU A 6 53.83 -3.49 -2.58
C LEU A 6 52.92 -3.23 -1.37
N SER A 7 53.54 -3.32 -0.20
CA SER A 7 53.03 -2.88 1.10
C SER A 7 53.20 -1.37 1.22
N CYS A 8 52.13 -0.66 1.54
CA CYS A 8 52.20 0.71 2.08
C CYS A 8 51.62 0.69 3.50
N ALA A 9 52.52 0.60 4.47
CA ALA A 9 52.25 0.88 5.87
C ALA A 9 52.96 2.17 6.26
N ASN A 10 52.26 2.99 7.03
CA ASN A 10 52.71 4.15 7.82
C ASN A 10 52.82 5.51 7.11
N SER A 11 52.31 6.51 7.84
CA SER A 11 52.51 7.97 7.70
C SER A 11 51.47 8.76 6.92
N CYS A 12 50.28 8.93 7.50
CA CYS A 12 49.42 10.11 7.31
C CYS A 12 48.59 10.34 8.59
N ASP A 13 49.25 10.62 9.71
CA ASP A 13 48.57 11.07 10.93
C ASP A 13 49.30 12.30 11.44
N GLU A 14 48.89 13.47 10.93
CA GLU A 14 49.11 14.74 11.62
C GLU A 14 48.18 15.82 11.05
N ASN A 15 47.43 16.42 11.98
CA ASN A 15 47.03 17.83 11.94
C ASN A 15 45.74 18.22 11.19
N ARG A 16 44.57 17.95 11.79
CA ARG A 16 43.36 18.79 11.65
C ARG A 16 42.48 18.82 12.91
N ASP A 17 43.04 19.31 14.02
CA ASP A 17 42.27 19.83 15.16
C ASP A 17 42.41 21.36 15.23
N ALA A 18 41.62 22.06 14.44
CA ALA A 18 41.25 23.45 14.68
C ALA A 18 40.07 23.84 13.79
N ILE A 19 38.96 24.21 14.45
CA ILE A 19 37.74 24.93 14.01
C ILE A 19 36.49 24.16 14.48
N LEU A 20 36.37 24.03 15.80
CA LEU A 20 35.08 23.93 16.46
C LEU A 20 34.74 25.33 16.98
N ARG A 21 33.79 26.00 16.31
CA ARG A 21 32.98 27.07 16.94
C ARG A 21 31.53 26.59 16.97
N PRO A 22 30.87 26.56 18.14
CA PRO A 22 29.45 26.24 18.22
C PRO A 22 28.63 27.34 17.54
N ARG A 23 27.79 26.96 16.57
CA ARG A 23 26.73 27.85 16.07
C ARG A 23 25.60 27.87 17.09
N ASN A 24 25.24 29.07 17.54
CA ASN A 24 24.09 29.32 18.40
C ASN A 24 22.79 28.76 17.76
N PRO A 25 21.85 28.22 18.56
CA PRO A 25 20.54 27.80 18.08
C PRO A 25 19.75 29.01 17.53
N ILE A 26 19.23 28.87 16.31
CA ILE A 26 18.23 29.78 15.74
C ILE A 26 16.89 29.47 16.44
N PRO A 27 16.21 30.46 17.07
CA PRO A 27 14.89 30.25 17.63
C PRO A 27 13.86 29.96 16.53
N VAL A 28 13.28 28.76 16.56
CA VAL A 28 12.07 28.43 15.79
C VAL A 28 10.87 29.12 16.45
N PRO A 29 10.13 30.00 15.74
CA PRO A 29 8.90 30.55 16.28
C PRO A 29 7.79 29.48 16.31
N ALA A 30 7.17 29.34 17.48
CA ALA A 30 6.03 28.48 17.73
C ALA A 30 4.85 28.81 16.77
N PRO A 31 4.17 27.82 16.17
CA PRO A 31 2.91 28.08 15.49
C PRO A 31 1.84 28.41 16.53
N LYS A 32 1.46 29.69 16.56
CA LYS A 32 0.29 30.22 17.29
C LYS A 32 -0.98 29.54 16.80
N GLY A 33 -1.75 29.01 17.74
CA GLY A 33 -3.17 28.75 17.54
C GLY A 33 -3.98 30.04 17.40
N GLY A 34 -5.02 29.99 16.59
CA GLY A 34 -6.13 30.94 16.49
C GLY A 34 -7.25 30.20 15.75
N GLY A 35 -8.41 29.97 16.35
CA GLY A 35 -9.49 30.97 16.47
C GLY A 35 -10.24 31.00 15.13
N GLY A 36 -11.40 30.36 14.94
CA GLY A 36 -12.56 30.34 15.82
C GLY A 36 -13.44 31.57 15.55
N HIS A 37 -14.08 31.65 14.38
CA HIS A 37 -15.14 32.63 14.11
C HIS A 37 -16.26 32.01 13.28
N GLY A 38 -17.39 31.77 13.94
CA GLY A 38 -18.69 31.71 13.31
C GLY A 38 -19.31 33.10 13.22
N ALA A 39 -20.09 33.35 12.17
CA ALA A 39 -21.13 34.37 12.17
C ALA A 39 -22.18 33.99 11.12
N THR A 40 -23.35 33.64 11.64
CA THR A 40 -24.68 33.66 11.04
C THR A 40 -25.07 35.04 10.54
N HIS A 41 -25.84 35.12 9.45
CA HIS A 41 -26.97 36.03 9.11
C HIS A 41 -27.28 35.76 7.61
N GLY A 42 -28.47 35.42 7.12
CA GLY A 42 -29.80 35.91 7.45
C GLY A 42 -30.19 36.99 6.44
N GLY A 43 -31.08 36.69 5.47
CA GLY A 43 -31.59 37.71 4.54
C GLY A 43 -32.39 37.16 3.35
N ALA A 44 -33.69 37.02 3.53
CA ALA A 44 -34.67 36.81 2.47
C ALA A 44 -35.43 38.11 2.18
N SER A 45 -35.53 38.48 0.89
CA SER A 45 -36.53 39.38 0.26
C SER A 45 -36.09 39.53 -1.20
N GLY A 46 -36.91 39.42 -2.25
CA GLY A 46 -38.33 39.71 -2.39
C GLY A 46 -38.51 40.84 -3.41
N SER A 47 -39.11 40.52 -4.56
CA SER A 47 -39.91 41.39 -5.45
C SER A 47 -39.28 42.17 -6.62
N LYS A 48 -39.75 41.78 -7.83
CA LYS A 48 -40.47 42.54 -8.88
C LYS A 48 -39.90 43.87 -9.42
N GLY A 49 -39.87 43.99 -10.74
CA GLY A 49 -39.90 45.30 -11.42
C GLY A 49 -39.57 45.26 -12.92
N SER A 50 -40.61 45.24 -13.75
CA SER A 50 -40.63 45.24 -15.22
C SER A 50 -40.44 46.65 -15.81
N THR A 51 -39.84 46.79 -17.01
CA THR A 51 -40.23 47.69 -18.15
C THR A 51 -39.16 47.61 -19.26
N LYS A 52 -39.48 47.14 -20.47
CA LYS A 52 -40.08 47.81 -21.66
C LYS A 52 -39.10 48.65 -22.50
N GLY A 53 -39.13 48.38 -23.81
CA GLY A 53 -38.72 49.24 -24.92
C GLY A 53 -37.71 48.56 -25.86
N SER A 54 -37.79 48.54 -27.20
CA SER A 54 -38.83 48.75 -28.21
C SER A 54 -38.09 48.84 -29.56
N SER A 55 -38.64 48.22 -30.63
CA SER A 55 -38.44 48.55 -32.07
C SER A 55 -37.02 48.37 -32.66
N SER A 56 -36.77 47.90 -33.89
CA SER A 56 -37.48 48.10 -35.16
C SER A 56 -36.87 47.23 -36.30
N GLY A 57 -37.71 46.83 -37.27
CA GLY A 57 -37.41 46.61 -38.71
C GLY A 57 -36.47 45.45 -39.10
N SER A 58 -36.55 44.78 -40.24
CA SER A 58 -37.39 44.84 -41.45
C SER A 58 -37.05 43.61 -42.31
N LYS A 59 -38.07 43.07 -43.01
CA LYS A 59 -38.05 42.50 -44.38
C LYS A 59 -37.11 41.32 -44.73
N GLY A 60 -37.75 40.20 -45.11
CA GLY A 60 -37.61 39.70 -46.49
C GLY A 60 -36.97 38.31 -46.71
N SER A 61 -37.77 37.44 -47.36
CA SER A 61 -37.36 36.45 -48.37
C SER A 61 -37.10 34.99 -47.94
N THR A 62 -38.14 34.17 -48.17
CA THR A 62 -38.15 32.88 -48.89
C THR A 62 -36.87 32.03 -48.96
N GLY A 63 -36.95 30.81 -48.44
CA GLY A 63 -35.99 29.73 -48.72
C GLY A 63 -36.43 28.40 -48.10
N SER A 64 -37.06 27.55 -48.89
CA SER A 64 -37.41 26.16 -48.60
C SER A 64 -36.20 25.33 -48.16
N GLY A 65 -36.35 24.55 -47.08
CA GLY A 65 -35.32 23.63 -46.62
C GLY A 65 -35.84 22.66 -45.57
N SER A 66 -36.38 21.54 -46.04
CA SER A 66 -36.72 20.34 -45.28
C SER A 66 -35.55 19.90 -44.39
N LYS A 67 -35.81 19.60 -43.11
CA LYS A 67 -35.08 18.58 -42.32
C LYS A 67 -35.76 18.36 -40.97
N THR A 68 -36.45 17.21 -40.90
CA THR A 68 -36.45 16.26 -39.79
C THR A 68 -36.43 16.82 -38.37
N GLY A 69 -37.61 16.76 -37.74
CA GLY A 69 -37.71 16.76 -36.29
C GLY A 69 -36.92 15.59 -35.71
N SER A 70 -36.07 15.88 -34.74
CA SER A 70 -35.65 14.92 -33.74
C SER A 70 -35.93 15.56 -32.40
N SER A 71 -37.02 15.07 -31.83
CA SER A 71 -37.40 15.12 -30.43
C SER A 71 -36.17 15.03 -29.52
N GLY A 72 -36.16 15.91 -28.52
CA GLY A 72 -35.27 15.78 -27.39
C GLY A 72 -35.37 14.39 -26.78
N SER A 73 -34.22 13.82 -26.46
CA SER A 73 -34.09 12.75 -25.49
C SER A 73 -32.89 13.11 -24.64
N LYS A 74 -33.20 13.74 -23.50
CA LYS A 74 -32.34 13.72 -22.32
C LYS A 74 -32.34 12.27 -21.83
N GLY A 75 -31.48 11.44 -22.42
CA GLY A 75 -31.14 10.12 -21.92
C GLY A 75 -29.90 10.28 -21.05
N SER A 76 -30.10 10.31 -19.74
CA SER A 76 -29.04 10.09 -18.77
C SER A 76 -28.62 8.63 -18.86
N ASP A 77 -27.52 8.34 -19.55
CA ASP A 77 -26.93 7.00 -19.58
C ASP A 77 -26.54 6.59 -18.15
N PRO A 78 -26.97 5.39 -17.68
CA PRO A 78 -26.53 4.86 -16.41
C PRO A 78 -25.10 4.34 -16.56
N PHE A 79 -24.15 4.97 -15.85
CA PHE A 79 -22.83 4.43 -15.54
C PHE A 79 -22.03 3.86 -16.73
N SER A 80 -21.41 4.74 -17.54
CA SER A 80 -20.14 4.35 -18.14
C SER A 80 -19.13 4.20 -17.00
N SER A 81 -18.90 2.95 -16.57
CA SER A 81 -17.89 2.62 -15.58
C SER A 81 -16.58 3.26 -16.01
N ALA A 82 -16.05 4.19 -15.22
CA ALA A 82 -14.80 4.84 -15.53
C ALA A 82 -13.72 3.75 -15.75
N PRO A 83 -12.83 3.88 -16.76
CA PRO A 83 -11.80 2.89 -17.03
C PRO A 83 -11.01 2.57 -15.76
N VAL A 84 -10.68 1.30 -15.54
CA VAL A 84 -9.93 0.83 -14.35
C VAL A 84 -8.67 1.71 -14.17
N GLY A 85 -8.51 2.30 -12.97
CA GLY A 85 -7.39 3.21 -12.69
C GLY A 85 -7.67 4.68 -13.01
N SER A 86 -8.86 5.03 -13.49
CA SER A 86 -9.26 6.43 -13.65
C SER A 86 -9.74 7.04 -12.34
N ARG A 87 -9.67 8.37 -12.21
CA ARG A 87 -10.31 9.10 -11.10
C ARG A 87 -11.80 8.78 -11.04
N GLY A 88 -12.28 8.43 -9.84
CA GLY A 88 -13.68 8.07 -9.62
C GLY A 88 -14.05 6.64 -10.01
N SER A 89 -13.10 5.84 -10.51
CA SER A 89 -13.31 4.39 -10.65
C SER A 89 -13.26 3.68 -9.29
N THR A 90 -13.85 2.49 -9.22
CA THR A 90 -13.70 1.58 -8.09
C THR A 90 -12.89 0.36 -8.53
N VAL A 91 -12.04 -0.13 -7.63
CA VAL A 91 -11.20 -1.31 -7.83
C VAL A 91 -11.74 -2.41 -6.94
N PRO A 92 -12.29 -3.50 -7.51
CA PRO A 92 -12.68 -4.67 -6.74
C PRO A 92 -11.48 -5.22 -5.96
N VAL A 93 -11.70 -5.55 -4.69
CA VAL A 93 -10.70 -6.13 -3.81
C VAL A 93 -11.14 -7.55 -3.45
N SER A 94 -10.27 -8.51 -3.75
CA SER A 94 -10.41 -9.92 -3.36
C SER A 94 -9.63 -10.23 -2.08
N GLY A 95 -9.79 -11.45 -1.58
CA GLY A 95 -9.10 -11.94 -0.38
C GLY A 95 -9.66 -11.37 0.92
N THR A 96 -8.87 -11.46 1.98
CA THR A 96 -9.23 -10.96 3.31
C THR A 96 -9.04 -9.45 3.39
N THR A 97 -9.99 -8.78 4.02
CA THR A 97 -9.89 -7.39 4.45
C THR A 97 -10.00 -7.32 5.97
N PHE A 98 -9.40 -8.31 6.65
CA PHE A 98 -9.35 -8.44 8.12
C PHE A 98 -10.73 -8.42 8.80
N GLY A 99 -11.74 -9.00 8.15
CA GLY A 99 -13.11 -9.04 8.65
C GLY A 99 -13.91 -7.74 8.49
N THR A 100 -13.36 -6.70 7.84
CA THR A 100 -14.07 -5.43 7.61
C THR A 100 -15.26 -5.54 6.65
N GLY A 101 -15.25 -6.55 5.78
CA GLY A 101 -16.23 -6.68 4.70
C GLY A 101 -15.97 -5.77 3.49
N PHE A 102 -14.89 -4.97 3.47
CA PHE A 102 -14.57 -4.12 2.32
C PHE A 102 -14.43 -4.95 1.04
N LYS A 103 -15.09 -4.51 -0.04
CA LYS A 103 -15.06 -5.16 -1.37
C LYS A 103 -14.45 -4.29 -2.45
N THR A 104 -14.27 -3.00 -2.20
CA THR A 104 -13.78 -2.05 -3.19
C THR A 104 -12.81 -1.06 -2.55
N SER A 105 -11.87 -0.60 -3.36
CA SER A 105 -10.95 0.50 -3.07
C SER A 105 -11.02 1.53 -4.19
N THR A 106 -10.54 2.74 -3.97
CA THR A 106 -10.71 3.86 -4.90
C THR A 106 -9.34 4.44 -5.28
N PRO A 107 -8.94 4.37 -6.57
CA PRO A 107 -7.79 5.11 -7.09
C PRO A 107 -8.02 6.61 -6.90
N TYR A 108 -6.99 7.34 -6.51
CA TYR A 108 -7.10 8.77 -6.15
C TYR A 108 -8.01 9.08 -4.95
N GLY A 109 -8.58 8.07 -4.29
CA GLY A 109 -9.35 8.23 -3.05
C GLY A 109 -8.49 8.75 -1.90
N SER A 110 -9.08 9.41 -0.91
CA SER A 110 -8.33 10.07 0.17
C SER A 110 -7.72 9.09 1.18
N GLY A 111 -8.22 7.86 1.25
CA GLY A 111 -7.98 6.96 2.36
C GLY A 111 -8.75 7.38 3.62
N GLY A 112 -8.22 7.03 4.79
CA GLY A 112 -8.76 7.49 6.07
C GLY A 112 -9.84 6.58 6.67
N VAL A 113 -9.77 5.27 6.42
CA VAL A 113 -10.56 4.31 7.21
C VAL A 113 -10.22 4.45 8.69
N LYS A 114 -11.23 4.44 9.56
CA LYS A 114 -11.06 4.53 11.01
C LYS A 114 -10.16 3.41 11.53
N VAL A 115 -9.24 3.75 12.43
CA VAL A 115 -8.40 2.76 13.13
C VAL A 115 -9.29 1.78 13.88
N THR A 116 -9.16 0.49 13.57
CA THR A 116 -9.94 -0.58 14.18
C THR A 116 -9.04 -1.79 14.44
N THR A 117 -9.31 -2.52 15.53
CA THR A 117 -8.61 -3.75 15.88
C THR A 117 -9.16 -4.92 15.07
N ILE A 118 -8.26 -5.74 14.52
CA ILE A 118 -8.59 -6.96 13.81
C ILE A 118 -9.21 -7.96 14.80
N PRO A 119 -10.43 -8.45 14.55
CA PRO A 119 -11.13 -9.35 15.46
C PRO A 119 -10.44 -10.72 15.53
N GLN A 120 -10.70 -11.43 16.62
CA GLN A 120 -10.25 -12.81 16.79
C GLN A 120 -10.80 -13.71 15.68
N GLY A 121 -10.01 -14.71 15.27
CA GLY A 121 -10.34 -15.61 14.17
C GLY A 121 -10.04 -15.07 12.77
N GLN A 122 -9.58 -13.82 12.65
CA GLN A 122 -9.03 -13.28 11.40
C GLN A 122 -7.49 -13.38 11.39
N PRO A 123 -6.85 -13.44 10.21
CA PRO A 123 -5.41 -13.25 10.10
C PRO A 123 -4.98 -11.97 10.80
N PHE A 124 -3.86 -12.01 11.54
CA PHE A 124 -3.33 -10.87 12.29
C PHE A 124 -4.21 -10.34 13.42
N ALA A 125 -5.08 -11.18 13.99
CA ALA A 125 -5.91 -10.86 15.15
C ALA A 125 -5.15 -10.08 16.24
N GLY A 126 -5.76 -9.02 16.76
CA GLY A 126 -5.18 -8.15 17.78
C GLY A 126 -4.34 -6.98 17.24
N ARG A 127 -3.90 -7.02 15.98
CA ARG A 127 -3.30 -5.84 15.31
C ARG A 127 -4.38 -4.85 14.88
N THR A 128 -3.99 -3.63 14.51
CA THR A 128 -4.92 -2.62 13.99
C THR A 128 -4.79 -2.43 12.48
N TYR A 129 -5.87 -2.00 11.84
CA TYR A 129 -5.87 -1.47 10.47
C TYR A 129 -6.48 -0.07 10.41
N GLY A 130 -6.21 0.66 9.33
CA GLY A 130 -6.71 2.02 9.10
C GLY A 130 -5.88 3.12 9.76
N GLY A 131 -6.35 4.36 9.65
CA GLY A 131 -5.76 5.55 10.25
C GLY A 131 -4.86 6.36 9.32
N ALA A 132 -4.41 5.80 8.21
CA ALA A 132 -3.57 6.52 7.25
C ALA A 132 -4.37 7.07 6.08
N THR A 133 -3.86 8.15 5.50
CA THR A 133 -4.47 8.83 4.35
C THR A 133 -3.49 8.92 3.19
N ARG A 134 -3.95 9.47 2.06
CA ARG A 134 -3.11 9.74 0.90
C ARG A 134 -1.99 10.75 1.18
N THR A 135 -2.01 11.50 2.28
CA THR A 135 -0.89 12.40 2.59
C THR A 135 0.37 11.64 3.02
N ASP A 136 0.21 10.41 3.50
CA ASP A 136 1.27 9.65 4.17
C ASP A 136 1.74 8.44 3.34
N ILE A 137 1.38 8.38 2.05
CA ILE A 137 1.62 7.18 1.22
C ILE A 137 3.11 6.93 1.00
N TYR A 138 3.86 8.01 0.78
CA TYR A 138 5.24 7.91 0.34
C TYR A 138 6.11 7.37 1.47
N GLY A 139 6.78 6.24 1.19
CA GLY A 139 7.88 5.75 2.00
C GLY A 139 9.23 6.29 1.51
N THR A 140 10.23 5.43 1.56
CA THR A 140 11.60 5.66 1.06
C THR A 140 12.04 4.46 0.24
N SER A 141 13.33 4.31 -0.07
CA SER A 141 13.89 3.09 -0.67
C SER A 141 14.11 1.94 0.33
N VAL A 142 13.81 2.14 1.62
CA VAL A 142 13.99 1.13 2.67
C VAL A 142 12.68 0.38 2.94
N TYR A 143 12.74 -0.96 2.92
CA TYR A 143 11.59 -1.81 3.23
C TYR A 143 11.14 -1.59 4.68
N GLY A 144 9.83 -1.43 4.89
CA GLY A 144 9.26 -1.01 6.18
C GLY A 144 9.05 0.49 6.31
N SER A 145 9.34 1.29 5.28
CA SER A 145 8.99 2.71 5.27
C SER A 145 7.55 2.97 4.81
N GLY A 146 7.08 4.21 4.98
CA GLY A 146 5.72 4.64 4.62
C GLY A 146 4.65 4.26 5.66
N TYR A 147 5.06 3.88 6.88
CA TYR A 147 4.18 3.70 8.02
C TYR A 147 4.08 5.01 8.80
N PRO A 148 2.88 5.59 9.01
CA PRO A 148 2.74 6.84 9.76
C PRO A 148 3.29 6.72 11.18
N GLY A 149 4.23 7.60 11.55
CA GLY A 149 4.80 7.65 12.89
C GLY A 149 5.82 6.55 13.21
N PHE A 150 6.22 5.71 12.26
CA PHE A 150 7.22 4.66 12.46
C PHE A 150 8.44 4.88 11.58
N PHE A 151 9.61 4.75 12.20
CA PHE A 151 10.91 4.79 11.54
C PHE A 151 11.61 3.44 11.74
N GLY A 152 12.36 2.99 10.74
CA GLY A 152 13.16 1.76 10.81
C GLY A 152 12.87 0.79 9.67
N SER A 153 13.77 -0.18 9.52
CA SER A 153 13.67 -1.25 8.53
C SER A 153 12.71 -2.36 8.96
N GLY A 154 12.16 -3.08 7.98
CA GLY A 154 11.35 -4.28 8.22
C GLY A 154 9.91 -3.99 8.57
N VAL A 155 9.07 -5.01 8.45
CA VAL A 155 7.62 -4.92 8.64
C VAL A 155 7.10 -5.83 9.75
N THR A 156 7.98 -6.44 10.54
CA THR A 156 7.55 -7.40 11.56
C THR A 156 6.64 -6.76 12.60
N GLY A 157 5.46 -7.36 12.85
CA GLY A 157 4.50 -6.92 13.87
C GLY A 157 3.74 -5.61 13.61
N ARG A 158 3.80 -5.07 12.38
CA ARG A 158 3.55 -3.64 12.10
C ARG A 158 2.13 -3.06 11.91
N ASN A 159 0.99 -3.55 12.37
CA ASN A 159 -0.34 -3.00 11.95
C ASN A 159 -0.53 -2.80 10.40
N PHE A 160 -1.70 -2.31 9.98
CA PHE A 160 -2.09 -2.19 8.56
C PHE A 160 -2.76 -0.84 8.27
N PRO A 161 -2.01 0.26 8.27
CA PRO A 161 -2.57 1.62 8.13
C PRO A 161 -3.49 1.81 6.92
N TYR A 162 -3.27 1.03 5.86
CA TYR A 162 -4.03 1.07 4.61
C TYR A 162 -4.86 -0.19 4.33
N ILE A 163 -4.96 -1.13 5.28
CA ILE A 163 -5.65 -2.43 5.12
C ILE A 163 -4.95 -3.39 4.12
N TYR A 164 -3.85 -2.97 3.50
CA TYR A 164 -3.02 -3.85 2.67
C TYR A 164 -1.82 -4.37 3.48
N PRO A 165 -1.54 -5.68 3.45
CA PRO A 165 -0.29 -6.21 3.99
C PRO A 165 0.91 -5.72 3.17
N PRO A 166 2.10 -5.63 3.76
CA PRO A 166 3.32 -5.30 3.02
C PRO A 166 3.61 -6.37 1.96
N ILE A 167 4.34 -5.98 0.90
CA ILE A 167 4.86 -6.94 -0.08
C ILE A 167 5.83 -7.91 0.58
N ILE A 168 6.00 -9.10 0.02
CA ILE A 168 6.93 -10.12 0.52
C ILE A 168 7.99 -10.33 -0.54
N TRP A 169 9.23 -9.96 -0.23
CA TRP A 169 10.35 -10.29 -1.11
C TRP A 169 10.54 -11.81 -1.15
N VAL A 170 10.72 -12.36 -2.35
CA VAL A 170 11.10 -13.78 -2.47
C VAL A 170 12.46 -14.01 -1.84
N ASP A 171 12.61 -15.14 -1.16
CA ASP A 171 13.87 -15.49 -0.51
C ASP A 171 14.86 -16.00 -1.56
N TYR A 172 15.93 -15.24 -1.76
CA TYR A 172 17.05 -15.62 -2.63
C TYR A 172 18.18 -16.34 -1.87
N GLY A 173 17.96 -16.69 -0.60
CA GLY A 173 18.96 -17.30 0.29
C GLY A 173 19.99 -16.32 0.85
N TYR A 174 19.73 -15.01 0.73
CA TYR A 174 20.63 -13.96 1.22
C TYR A 174 19.86 -12.69 1.60
N GLY A 175 20.54 -11.75 2.25
CA GLY A 175 19.97 -10.48 2.70
C GLY A 175 19.53 -10.50 4.17
N PRO A 176 19.22 -9.32 4.76
CA PRO A 176 18.83 -9.23 6.15
C PRO A 176 17.46 -9.89 6.42
N HIS A 177 17.33 -10.50 7.59
CA HIS A 177 16.11 -11.22 8.01
C HIS A 177 14.82 -10.41 7.91
N TYR A 178 14.90 -9.08 8.04
CA TYR A 178 13.72 -8.21 7.99
C TYR A 178 13.06 -8.13 6.60
N LEU A 179 13.75 -8.53 5.53
CA LEU A 179 13.17 -8.62 4.18
C LEU A 179 12.29 -9.87 4.04
N HIS A 180 12.62 -10.91 4.80
CA HIS A 180 12.03 -12.24 4.69
C HIS A 180 10.88 -12.41 5.68
N SER A 181 9.81 -11.64 5.46
CA SER A 181 8.64 -11.62 6.34
C SER A 181 7.54 -12.62 5.93
N ALA A 182 7.88 -13.61 5.09
CA ALA A 182 6.94 -14.63 4.63
C ALA A 182 6.36 -15.48 5.79
N HIS A 183 7.12 -15.65 6.87
CA HIS A 183 6.65 -16.33 8.08
C HIS A 183 5.44 -15.62 8.73
N GLU A 184 5.35 -14.30 8.60
CA GLU A 184 4.26 -13.50 9.17
C GLU A 184 3.17 -13.24 8.13
N TYR A 185 3.54 -12.86 6.91
CA TYR A 185 2.59 -12.37 5.89
C TYR A 185 2.19 -13.42 4.84
N GLY A 186 2.76 -14.62 4.92
CA GLY A 186 2.47 -15.75 4.03
C GLY A 186 3.32 -15.78 2.76
N ASP A 187 2.88 -16.56 1.78
CA ASP A 187 3.52 -16.67 0.47
C ASP A 187 3.03 -15.57 -0.49
N PRO A 188 3.88 -14.99 -1.37
CA PRO A 188 3.46 -14.02 -2.39
C PRO A 188 2.30 -14.50 -3.26
N LYS A 189 2.17 -15.81 -3.52
CA LYS A 189 1.10 -16.42 -4.33
C LYS A 189 -0.22 -16.62 -3.57
N ASN A 190 -0.28 -16.25 -2.29
CA ASN A 190 -1.48 -16.42 -1.48
C ASN A 190 -2.63 -15.54 -1.98
N THR A 191 -3.67 -16.18 -2.53
CA THR A 191 -4.85 -15.51 -3.06
C THR A 191 -5.76 -14.90 -1.99
N ASN A 192 -5.58 -15.27 -0.72
CA ASN A 192 -6.32 -14.71 0.40
C ASN A 192 -5.78 -13.35 0.86
N ARG A 193 -4.68 -12.85 0.30
CA ARG A 193 -4.15 -11.51 0.59
C ARG A 193 -5.12 -10.43 0.12
N THR A 194 -5.13 -9.28 0.79
CA THR A 194 -5.97 -8.13 0.39
C THR A 194 -5.60 -7.67 -1.01
N GLY A 195 -6.54 -7.78 -1.96
CA GLY A 195 -6.32 -7.46 -3.38
C GLY A 195 -5.79 -8.63 -4.21
N GLY A 196 -5.63 -9.81 -3.62
CA GLY A 196 -5.17 -11.03 -4.28
C GLY A 196 -3.67 -11.27 -4.14
N PRO A 197 -3.10 -12.24 -4.90
CA PRO A 197 -1.68 -12.55 -4.84
C PRO A 197 -0.82 -11.37 -5.27
N GLU A 198 0.45 -11.40 -4.91
CA GLU A 198 1.43 -10.42 -5.37
C GLU A 198 1.70 -10.59 -6.87
N MET A 199 1.62 -9.46 -7.56
CA MET A 199 1.82 -9.33 -8.99
C MET A 199 2.84 -8.24 -9.25
N GLN A 200 3.34 -8.21 -10.47
CA GLN A 200 4.25 -7.19 -10.95
C GLN A 200 3.83 -6.66 -12.33
N ALA A 201 4.40 -5.51 -12.68
CA ALA A 201 4.29 -4.92 -14.00
C ALA A 201 5.57 -4.15 -14.32
N ALA A 202 6.04 -4.25 -15.56
CA ALA A 202 7.23 -3.60 -16.06
C ALA A 202 6.88 -2.40 -16.94
N PHE A 203 7.57 -1.28 -16.75
CA PHE A 203 7.47 -0.07 -17.55
C PHE A 203 8.85 0.28 -18.08
N ILE A 204 9.00 0.15 -19.40
CA ILE A 204 10.27 0.32 -20.10
C ILE A 204 10.29 1.71 -20.70
N SER A 205 11.35 2.50 -20.49
CA SER A 205 11.48 3.84 -21.05
C SER A 205 11.38 3.85 -22.58
N SER A 206 10.70 4.85 -23.14
CA SER A 206 10.65 5.07 -24.59
C SER A 206 11.90 5.75 -25.14
N SER A 207 12.74 6.30 -24.26
CA SER A 207 13.89 7.15 -24.62
C SER A 207 15.24 6.60 -24.15
N SER A 208 15.23 5.55 -23.33
CA SER A 208 16.42 4.93 -22.75
C SER A 208 16.19 3.43 -22.49
N ASN A 209 17.25 2.72 -22.10
CA ASN A 209 17.16 1.30 -21.69
C ASN A 209 16.80 1.14 -20.20
N THR A 210 16.05 2.09 -19.63
CA THR A 210 15.62 2.04 -18.23
C THR A 210 14.35 1.21 -18.10
N THR A 211 14.35 0.19 -17.25
CA THR A 211 13.16 -0.60 -16.91
C THR A 211 12.82 -0.41 -15.44
N PHE A 212 11.57 -0.05 -15.17
CA PHE A 212 11.01 0.04 -13.82
C PHE A 212 10.01 -1.09 -13.61
N HIS A 213 9.97 -1.66 -12.41
CA HIS A 213 8.90 -2.59 -12.04
C HIS A 213 8.11 -2.09 -10.85
N ILE A 214 6.81 -2.34 -10.88
CA ILE A 214 5.92 -2.15 -9.74
C ILE A 214 5.56 -3.52 -9.22
N ILE A 215 5.66 -3.72 -7.91
CA ILE A 215 5.15 -4.93 -7.23
C ILE A 215 4.11 -4.50 -6.19
N ALA A 216 2.96 -5.17 -6.20
CA ALA A 216 1.85 -5.00 -5.26
C ALA A 216 0.88 -6.19 -5.35
N ASP A 217 -0.26 -6.14 -4.64
CA ASP A 217 -1.37 -7.06 -4.87
C ASP A 217 -1.97 -6.92 -6.29
N ASN A 218 -2.60 -7.99 -6.78
CA ASN A 218 -3.15 -8.06 -8.15
C ASN A 218 -4.08 -6.90 -8.51
N SER A 219 -5.05 -6.58 -7.65
CA SER A 219 -6.00 -5.51 -7.95
C SER A 219 -5.32 -4.13 -7.98
N THR A 220 -4.33 -3.90 -7.12
CA THR A 220 -3.51 -2.69 -7.14
C THR A 220 -2.66 -2.58 -8.40
N VAL A 221 -1.96 -3.64 -8.81
CA VAL A 221 -1.15 -3.62 -10.05
C VAL A 221 -2.04 -3.38 -11.27
N ALA A 222 -3.18 -4.07 -11.37
CA ALA A 222 -4.14 -3.88 -12.47
C ALA A 222 -4.63 -2.42 -12.55
N SER A 223 -4.94 -1.82 -11.41
CA SER A 223 -5.37 -0.42 -11.34
C SER A 223 -4.26 0.57 -11.70
N LEU A 224 -3.03 0.33 -11.24
CA LEU A 224 -1.90 1.19 -11.52
C LEU A 224 -1.48 1.14 -12.98
N ILE A 225 -1.58 -0.02 -13.66
CA ILE A 225 -1.36 -0.11 -15.11
C ILE A 225 -2.25 0.89 -15.86
N GLY A 226 -3.56 0.90 -15.61
CA GLY A 226 -4.48 1.85 -16.25
C GLY A 226 -4.19 3.32 -15.89
N SER A 227 -3.81 3.58 -14.63
CA SER A 227 -3.44 4.92 -14.16
C SER A 227 -2.17 5.45 -14.82
N ILE A 228 -1.17 4.59 -15.00
CA ILE A 228 0.13 4.91 -15.60
C ILE A 228 0.00 5.05 -17.12
N GLN A 229 -0.77 4.17 -17.77
CA GLN A 229 -1.01 4.27 -19.21
C GLN A 229 -1.67 5.60 -19.58
N SER A 230 -2.61 6.06 -18.78
CA SER A 230 -3.28 7.35 -18.99
C SER A 230 -2.38 8.55 -18.64
N SER A 231 -1.64 8.50 -17.52
CA SER A 231 -0.87 9.65 -17.02
C SER A 231 0.54 9.79 -17.63
N CYS A 232 1.13 8.68 -18.04
CA CYS A 232 2.51 8.58 -18.54
C CYS A 232 2.60 8.23 -20.02
N SER A 233 1.52 8.44 -20.79
CA SER A 233 1.49 8.17 -22.22
C SER A 233 2.67 8.81 -22.95
N GLY A 234 3.33 8.02 -23.80
CA GLY A 234 4.52 8.43 -24.58
C GLY A 234 5.85 8.38 -23.83
N LYS A 235 5.86 8.13 -22.50
CA LYS A 235 7.10 8.04 -21.69
C LYS A 235 7.65 6.62 -21.56
N PHE A 236 6.85 5.62 -21.92
CA PHE A 236 7.26 4.22 -21.89
C PHE A 236 7.02 3.57 -23.27
N ALA A 237 7.80 2.54 -23.57
CA ALA A 237 7.79 1.79 -24.80
C ALA A 237 6.58 0.84 -24.88
N SER A 238 6.19 0.47 -26.10
CA SER A 238 5.00 -0.36 -26.38
C SER A 238 5.09 -1.79 -25.82
N ASN A 239 6.29 -2.27 -25.49
CA ASN A 239 6.53 -3.56 -24.84
C ASN A 239 6.44 -3.51 -23.31
N SER A 240 6.00 -2.38 -22.73
CA SER A 240 5.65 -2.29 -21.30
C SER A 240 4.40 -3.13 -20.99
N SER A 241 4.24 -3.50 -19.72
CA SER A 241 3.11 -4.32 -19.25
C SER A 241 1.76 -3.66 -19.51
N THR A 242 0.83 -4.44 -20.06
CA THR A 242 -0.58 -4.07 -20.23
C THR A 242 -1.51 -4.86 -19.31
N SER A 243 -0.98 -5.85 -18.60
CA SER A 243 -1.65 -6.63 -17.58
C SER A 243 -0.68 -7.04 -16.46
N PRO A 244 -1.17 -7.34 -15.25
CA PRO A 244 -0.33 -7.86 -14.17
C PRO A 244 0.26 -9.23 -14.54
N SER A 245 1.52 -9.45 -14.23
CA SER A 245 2.16 -10.77 -14.25
C SER A 245 2.41 -11.28 -12.83
N PRO A 246 2.38 -12.59 -12.57
CA PRO A 246 2.68 -13.11 -11.24
C PRO A 246 4.09 -12.72 -10.78
N TYR A 247 4.21 -12.37 -9.49
CA TYR A 247 5.49 -12.17 -8.83
C TYR A 247 5.92 -13.44 -8.09
N GLY A 248 7.20 -13.80 -8.14
CA GLY A 248 7.73 -15.01 -7.49
C GLY A 248 7.36 -16.31 -8.20
N SER A 249 6.98 -16.26 -9.48
CA SER A 249 6.45 -17.42 -10.21
C SER A 249 7.47 -18.28 -10.94
N ALA A 250 8.65 -17.78 -11.34
CA ALA A 250 9.64 -18.62 -12.05
C ALA A 250 11.06 -18.02 -12.13
N THR A 251 12.06 -18.93 -12.08
CA THR A 251 13.51 -18.76 -12.29
C THR A 251 14.20 -17.60 -11.54
N LEU A 252 15.07 -17.99 -10.59
CA LEU A 252 16.01 -17.09 -9.92
C LEU A 252 16.68 -16.14 -10.95
N GLY A 253 16.28 -14.86 -10.95
CA GLY A 253 16.93 -13.83 -11.75
C GLY A 253 16.03 -12.92 -12.58
N SER A 254 14.76 -13.26 -12.83
CA SER A 254 13.84 -12.38 -13.59
C SER A 254 12.96 -11.49 -12.74
N ASP A 255 12.71 -11.87 -11.48
CA ASP A 255 11.91 -11.06 -10.56
C ASP A 255 12.73 -9.90 -9.98
N PRO A 256 12.14 -8.71 -9.79
CA PRO A 256 12.80 -7.59 -9.15
C PRO A 256 13.23 -7.95 -7.73
N ARG A 257 14.39 -7.41 -7.35
CA ARG A 257 15.02 -7.67 -6.06
C ARG A 257 14.92 -6.46 -5.14
N PRO A 258 14.99 -6.65 -3.81
CA PRO A 258 14.92 -5.55 -2.85
C PRO A 258 16.01 -4.47 -3.04
N GLU A 259 17.17 -4.81 -3.59
CA GLU A 259 18.25 -3.87 -3.94
C GLU A 259 17.83 -2.87 -5.02
N GLY A 260 16.90 -3.28 -5.89
CA GLY A 260 16.36 -2.43 -6.93
C GLY A 260 15.29 -1.46 -6.42
N ALA A 261 14.86 -1.56 -5.15
CA ALA A 261 13.83 -0.69 -4.60
C ALA A 261 14.29 0.77 -4.53
N ILE A 262 13.53 1.63 -5.21
CA ILE A 262 13.77 3.08 -5.22
C ILE A 262 12.73 3.83 -4.40
N GLN A 263 11.50 3.29 -4.28
CA GLN A 263 10.42 3.94 -3.54
C GLN A 263 9.37 2.92 -3.11
N TYR A 264 9.11 2.84 -1.80
CA TYR A 264 7.94 2.16 -1.25
C TYR A 264 6.77 3.13 -1.11
N TYR A 265 5.55 2.60 -1.21
CA TYR A 265 4.31 3.34 -1.02
C TYR A 265 3.36 2.54 -0.13
N ARG A 266 2.38 3.24 0.46
CA ARG A 266 1.26 2.63 1.17
C ARG A 266 1.76 1.63 2.23
N ALA A 267 2.68 2.09 3.10
CA ALA A 267 3.30 1.26 4.14
C ALA A 267 3.96 -0.03 3.61
N SER A 268 4.80 0.11 2.57
CA SER A 268 5.53 -1.01 1.94
C SER A 268 4.64 -2.10 1.32
N SER A 269 3.37 -1.82 1.04
CA SER A 269 2.46 -2.72 0.30
C SER A 269 2.48 -2.49 -1.21
N VAL A 270 3.22 -1.48 -1.67
CA VAL A 270 3.57 -1.24 -3.07
C VAL A 270 5.03 -0.82 -3.11
N VAL A 271 5.77 -1.30 -4.11
CA VAL A 271 7.15 -0.86 -4.36
C VAL A 271 7.36 -0.54 -5.83
N LEU A 272 8.10 0.52 -6.09
CA LEU A 272 8.72 0.82 -7.38
C LEU A 272 10.18 0.43 -7.31
N THR A 273 10.62 -0.35 -8.28
CA THR A 273 11.99 -0.84 -8.43
C THR A 273 12.56 -0.42 -9.78
N LEU A 274 13.89 -0.47 -9.89
CA LEU A 274 14.66 -0.11 -11.07
C LEU A 274 15.65 -1.23 -11.40
N ASP A 275 15.60 -1.75 -12.63
CA ASP A 275 16.53 -2.78 -13.09
C ASP A 275 17.97 -2.27 -13.14
N GLY A 276 18.91 -3.10 -12.67
CA GLY A 276 20.33 -2.75 -12.62
C GLY A 276 20.71 -1.75 -11.52
N TYR A 277 19.75 -1.22 -10.76
CA TYR A 277 20.04 -0.42 -9.58
C TYR A 277 20.38 -1.31 -8.39
N ASN A 278 21.41 -0.92 -7.64
CA ASN A 278 21.93 -1.69 -6.52
C ASN A 278 22.05 -0.84 -5.26
N ASN A 279 21.02 -0.87 -4.43
CA ASN A 279 20.94 -0.14 -3.17
C ASN A 279 21.23 -1.04 -1.97
N THR A 280 22.38 -1.73 -1.95
CA THR A 280 22.76 -2.59 -0.82
C THR A 280 22.78 -1.86 0.52
N ALA A 281 23.02 -0.54 0.53
CA ALA A 281 22.96 0.28 1.74
C ALA A 281 21.56 0.28 2.40
N ALA A 282 20.49 0.22 1.61
CA ALA A 282 19.12 0.05 2.11
C ALA A 282 18.84 -1.34 2.70
N LEU A 283 19.72 -2.31 2.45
CA LEU A 283 19.67 -3.67 3.02
C LEU A 283 20.55 -3.82 4.27
N SER A 284 21.18 -2.75 4.75
CA SER A 284 21.98 -2.80 5.97
C SER A 284 21.11 -3.10 7.20
N SER A 285 21.58 -4.00 8.06
CA SER A 285 20.94 -4.37 9.33
C SER A 285 21.01 -3.26 10.40
N ASP A 286 21.65 -2.14 10.10
CA ASP A 286 21.75 -1.02 11.03
C ASP A 286 20.38 -0.36 11.21
N ALA A 287 19.70 -0.67 12.30
CA ALA A 287 18.39 -0.12 12.64
C ALA A 287 18.43 1.40 12.93
N ASN A 288 19.62 1.96 13.20
CA ASN A 288 19.80 3.37 13.57
C ASN A 288 20.12 4.27 12.37
N ALA A 289 20.52 3.69 11.24
CA ALA A 289 20.78 4.46 10.04
C ALA A 289 19.46 4.97 9.44
N ASN A 290 19.31 6.30 9.42
CA ASN A 290 18.20 7.01 8.80
C ASN A 290 17.97 6.49 7.36
N SER A 291 16.71 6.20 7.00
CA SER A 291 16.35 5.70 5.67
C SER A 291 16.82 6.62 4.54
N ASN A 292 16.88 7.94 4.77
CA ASN A 292 17.39 8.92 3.82
C ASN A 292 18.93 8.88 3.68
N THR A 293 19.65 8.42 4.71
CA THR A 293 21.11 8.21 4.64
C THR A 293 21.50 6.86 4.04
N LYS A 294 20.54 5.94 3.90
CA LYS A 294 20.74 4.62 3.30
C LYS A 294 20.51 4.57 1.78
N ALA A 295 19.95 5.60 1.18
CA ALA A 295 19.67 5.60 -0.25
C ALA A 295 20.95 5.87 -1.05
N VAL A 296 21.39 4.90 -1.84
CA VAL A 296 22.39 5.13 -2.89
C VAL A 296 21.81 6.15 -3.89
N PRO A 297 22.59 7.11 -4.40
CA PRO A 297 22.10 8.02 -5.43
C PRO A 297 21.65 7.25 -6.68
N LEU A 298 20.56 7.71 -7.32
CA LEU A 298 20.13 7.11 -8.57
C LEU A 298 21.22 7.29 -9.64
N PRO A 299 21.48 6.27 -10.48
CA PRO A 299 22.45 6.39 -11.56
C PRO A 299 22.06 7.45 -12.59
N SER A 300 23.07 8.06 -13.23
CA SER A 300 22.84 9.13 -14.21
C SER A 300 22.17 8.67 -15.51
N TRP A 301 22.13 7.36 -15.77
CA TRP A 301 21.49 6.78 -16.96
C TRP A 301 19.98 6.59 -16.81
N VAL A 302 19.44 6.81 -15.61
CA VAL A 302 18.01 6.62 -15.33
C VAL A 302 17.17 7.65 -16.07
N ASP A 303 16.12 7.19 -16.76
CA ASP A 303 15.09 8.07 -17.31
C ASP A 303 14.29 8.72 -16.17
N THR A 304 14.71 9.92 -15.80
CA THR A 304 14.05 10.72 -14.75
C THR A 304 12.67 11.21 -15.17
N GLN A 305 12.36 11.32 -16.47
CA GLN A 305 11.03 11.74 -16.92
C GLN A 305 10.00 10.64 -16.71
N LEU A 306 10.34 9.39 -17.06
CA LEU A 306 9.50 8.24 -16.77
C LEU A 306 9.41 8.01 -15.26
N LEU A 307 10.54 8.04 -14.54
CA LEU A 307 10.55 7.89 -13.08
C LEU A 307 9.63 8.88 -12.37
N ASN A 308 9.74 10.17 -12.67
CA ASN A 308 8.91 11.20 -12.05
C ASN A 308 7.42 10.98 -12.37
N CYS A 309 7.10 10.53 -13.58
CA CYS A 309 5.74 10.21 -13.95
C CYS A 309 5.20 9.00 -13.17
N LEU A 310 5.97 7.91 -13.08
CA LEU A 310 5.61 6.73 -12.30
C LEU A 310 5.43 7.08 -10.83
N ASN A 311 6.40 7.74 -10.21
CA ASN A 311 6.39 8.10 -8.79
C ASN A 311 5.17 8.97 -8.42
N SER A 312 4.93 10.03 -9.20
CA SER A 312 3.78 10.92 -8.98
C SER A 312 2.44 10.22 -9.24
N THR A 313 2.36 9.38 -10.27
CA THR A 313 1.13 8.64 -10.61
C THR A 313 0.81 7.60 -9.55
N ILE A 314 1.79 6.80 -9.09
CA ILE A 314 1.58 5.81 -8.03
C ILE A 314 1.13 6.51 -6.74
N GLY A 315 1.82 7.58 -6.35
CA GLY A 315 1.46 8.46 -5.23
C GLY A 315 0.01 8.93 -5.27
N ALA A 316 -0.41 9.43 -6.43
CA ALA A 316 -1.74 9.97 -6.63
C ALA A 316 -2.81 8.88 -6.78
N ALA A 317 -2.49 7.74 -7.40
CA ALA A 317 -3.47 6.80 -7.93
C ALA A 317 -3.57 5.48 -7.17
N VAL A 318 -2.62 5.12 -6.29
CA VAL A 318 -2.69 3.83 -5.59
C VAL A 318 -4.08 3.66 -4.93
N PRO A 319 -4.77 2.53 -5.09
CA PRO A 319 -6.10 2.36 -4.53
C PRO A 319 -6.05 2.38 -3.01
N LEU A 320 -6.96 3.15 -2.40
CA LEU A 320 -7.16 3.24 -0.95
C LEU A 320 -8.61 2.92 -0.60
N PHE A 321 -8.85 2.35 0.57
CA PHE A 321 -10.19 2.23 1.12
C PHE A 321 -10.62 3.59 1.69
N ASP A 322 -11.83 4.01 1.37
CA ASP A 322 -12.44 5.22 1.90
C ASP A 322 -13.56 4.85 2.88
N SER A 323 -13.74 5.68 3.92
CA SER A 323 -14.78 5.51 4.94
C SER A 323 -16.21 5.60 4.39
N VAL A 324 -16.39 6.16 3.20
CA VAL A 324 -17.69 6.34 2.53
C VAL A 324 -18.23 5.03 1.94
N ASN A 325 -17.37 4.03 1.70
CA ASN A 325 -17.78 2.75 1.08
C ASN A 325 -18.27 1.69 2.08
N GLN A 326 -18.48 2.07 3.36
CA GLN A 326 -19.01 1.17 4.39
C GLN A 326 -20.53 0.95 4.27
N ASP A 327 -21.26 1.77 3.50
CA ASP A 327 -22.72 1.89 3.62
C ASP A 327 -23.53 1.19 2.51
N ALA A 328 -22.89 0.50 1.56
CA ALA A 328 -23.59 -0.10 0.42
C ALA A 328 -24.13 -1.53 0.67
N THR A 329 -23.93 -2.11 1.86
CA THR A 329 -24.43 -3.45 2.19
C THR A 329 -24.96 -3.56 3.63
N VAL A 330 -25.81 -2.63 4.03
CA VAL A 330 -26.91 -3.00 4.93
C VAL A 330 -28.11 -3.24 4.04
N GLU A 331 -28.14 -4.41 3.39
CA GLU A 331 -29.44 -4.96 3.03
C GLU A 331 -30.21 -5.11 4.33
N HIS A 332 -31.23 -4.27 4.50
CA HIS A 332 -32.34 -4.57 5.38
C HIS A 332 -32.87 -5.93 4.93
N SER A 333 -32.38 -7.00 5.56
CA SER A 333 -33.04 -8.29 5.60
C SER A 333 -34.31 -8.12 6.42
N SER A 334 -35.28 -7.36 5.89
CA SER A 334 -36.68 -7.50 6.24
C SER A 334 -37.16 -8.78 5.56
N SER A 335 -36.82 -9.91 6.17
CA SER A 335 -37.55 -11.15 5.97
C SER A 335 -39.00 -10.86 6.35
N ALA A 336 -39.83 -10.58 5.35
CA ALA A 336 -41.27 -10.69 5.46
C ALA A 336 -41.59 -12.18 5.68
N GLY A 337 -41.42 -12.62 6.93
CA GLY A 337 -42.01 -13.85 7.42
C GLY A 337 -43.51 -13.62 7.47
N THR A 338 -44.21 -14.14 6.46
CA THR A 338 -45.66 -14.30 6.46
C THR A 338 -46.03 -15.22 7.61
N PHE A 339 -46.23 -14.65 8.80
CA PHE A 339 -46.76 -15.33 9.96
C PHE A 339 -48.28 -15.33 9.87
N SER A 340 -48.83 -16.41 9.32
CA SER A 340 -50.25 -16.71 9.36
C SER A 340 -50.69 -16.84 10.82
N ARG A 341 -51.37 -15.83 11.35
CA ARG A 341 -52.10 -15.94 12.63
C ARG A 341 -53.50 -16.51 12.36
N PRO A 342 -53.92 -17.56 13.08
CA PRO A 342 -55.31 -17.94 13.13
C PRO A 342 -56.11 -16.87 13.90
N GLU A 343 -57.26 -16.58 13.31
CA GLU A 343 -58.32 -15.73 13.80
C GLU A 343 -58.88 -16.31 15.11
N LEU A 344 -58.83 -15.52 16.18
CA LEU A 344 -59.60 -15.78 17.40
C LEU A 344 -60.24 -14.47 17.85
N ASP A 345 -61.55 -14.48 17.73
CA ASP A 345 -62.51 -13.57 18.33
C ASP A 345 -62.24 -13.30 19.81
N GLY A 346 -62.55 -12.07 20.23
CA GLY A 346 -62.99 -11.82 21.60
C GLY A 346 -62.34 -10.64 22.32
N GLY A 347 -63.09 -9.53 22.39
CA GLY A 347 -63.42 -8.93 23.69
C GLY A 347 -62.38 -7.99 24.35
N LEU A 348 -62.62 -6.69 24.15
CA LEU A 348 -62.66 -5.64 25.20
C LEU A 348 -61.92 -5.93 26.53
N ARG A 349 -60.92 -5.09 26.85
CA ARG A 349 -61.00 -4.08 27.93
C ARG A 349 -59.70 -3.28 28.04
N ARG A 350 -59.86 -1.96 28.13
CA ARG A 350 -58.84 -0.98 28.50
C ARG A 350 -58.62 -1.06 30.01
N TYR A 351 -57.36 -1.01 30.47
CA TYR A 351 -57.02 -0.47 31.79
C TYR A 351 -55.73 0.34 31.71
N TRP A 352 -55.83 1.57 32.19
CA TRP A 352 -54.77 2.50 32.53
C TRP A 352 -54.19 2.17 33.91
N GLN A 353 -52.88 2.34 34.11
CA GLN A 353 -52.16 2.76 35.35
C GLN A 353 -50.65 2.52 35.12
N ALA A 354 -49.84 3.55 34.84
CA ALA A 354 -49.20 4.52 35.76
C ALA A 354 -47.89 4.00 36.42
N PRO A 355 -46.81 4.82 36.50
CA PRO A 355 -45.45 4.40 36.84
C PRO A 355 -45.04 4.72 38.29
N VAL A 356 -44.02 4.04 38.82
CA VAL A 356 -43.40 4.30 40.14
C VAL A 356 -41.91 3.90 40.16
N PRO A 357 -41.09 4.42 41.11
CA PRO A 357 -39.88 5.16 40.75
C PRO A 357 -38.55 4.61 41.34
N TRP A 358 -37.45 5.21 40.88
CA TRP A 358 -36.17 5.49 41.57
C TRP A 358 -35.74 4.62 42.77
N PHE A 359 -34.57 3.97 42.65
CA PHE A 359 -33.69 3.76 43.81
C PHE A 359 -32.22 4.05 43.49
N ARG A 360 -31.60 4.61 44.52
CA ARG A 360 -30.34 5.34 44.63
C ARG A 360 -29.20 4.37 45.00
N ALA A 361 -27.99 4.69 44.55
CA ALA A 361 -26.74 4.05 44.95
C ALA A 361 -26.47 4.15 46.47
N PRO A 362 -25.49 3.36 46.96
CA PRO A 362 -24.35 4.04 47.58
C PRO A 362 -22.98 3.48 47.19
N ASP A 363 -22.04 4.42 47.05
CA ASP A 363 -20.59 4.27 47.14
C ASP A 363 -20.16 3.53 48.41
N HIS A 364 -19.04 2.80 48.37
CA HIS A 364 -18.05 2.81 49.45
C HIS A 364 -16.72 2.11 49.05
N HIS A 365 -15.64 2.79 49.44
CA HIS A 365 -14.31 2.30 49.82
C HIS A 365 -13.16 2.10 48.81
N ARG A 366 -12.28 3.11 48.90
CA ARG A 366 -10.86 3.28 48.59
C ARG A 366 -9.95 2.38 49.45
N ILE A 367 -8.70 2.21 48.95
CA ILE A 367 -7.36 2.15 49.61
C ILE A 367 -6.54 0.84 49.42
N HIS A 368 -5.24 1.07 49.10
CA HIS A 368 -3.99 0.27 49.21
C HIS A 368 -3.53 -0.46 47.93
N THR A 369 -2.55 0.03 47.15
CA THR A 369 -1.08 0.16 47.37
C THR A 369 -0.38 -1.11 47.82
N GLY A 370 0.44 -1.69 46.94
CA GLY A 370 1.43 -2.71 47.31
C GLY A 370 2.02 -3.47 46.12
N SER A 371 3.10 -2.96 45.54
CA SER A 371 4.13 -3.81 44.91
C SER A 371 4.98 -4.44 46.02
N PRO A 372 5.49 -5.66 45.82
CA PRO A 372 6.94 -5.74 45.67
C PRO A 372 7.45 -6.76 44.65
N THR A 373 8.55 -6.35 44.03
CA THR A 373 9.70 -7.11 43.53
C THR A 373 9.82 -8.59 43.91
N LYS A 374 10.07 -9.44 42.92
CA LYS A 374 10.97 -10.59 43.05
C LYS A 374 11.86 -10.76 41.81
N LEU A 375 13.15 -10.52 42.04
CA LEU A 375 14.28 -11.02 41.26
C LEU A 375 14.27 -12.56 41.31
N TYR A 376 14.41 -13.21 40.15
CA TYR A 376 14.89 -14.58 40.07
C TYR A 376 16.19 -14.58 39.26
N ASP A 377 17.25 -14.85 40.02
CA ASP A 377 18.52 -15.41 39.60
C ASP A 377 18.28 -16.81 39.02
N MET A 378 18.81 -17.08 37.82
CA MET A 378 19.05 -18.44 37.34
C MET A 378 20.40 -18.51 36.63
N THR A 379 21.38 -18.79 37.47
CA THR A 379 22.56 -19.63 37.23
C THR A 379 22.52 -20.53 36.00
N SER A 380 23.65 -20.50 35.31
CA SER A 380 24.12 -21.36 34.23
C SER A 380 23.75 -22.85 34.38
N LEU A 381 23.19 -23.41 33.31
CA LEU A 381 23.21 -24.85 33.06
C LEU A 381 24.04 -25.11 31.79
N ILE A 382 25.28 -25.54 32.01
CA ILE A 382 26.14 -26.13 30.98
C ILE A 382 25.59 -27.54 30.73
N VAL A 383 25.05 -27.77 29.52
CA VAL A 383 24.70 -29.11 29.05
C VAL A 383 25.80 -29.59 28.13
N THR A 384 26.66 -30.45 28.67
CA THR A 384 27.62 -31.27 27.95
C THR A 384 26.86 -32.45 27.34
N ILE A 385 26.71 -32.51 26.01
CA ILE A 385 26.28 -33.74 25.32
C ILE A 385 27.52 -34.39 24.73
N SER A 386 27.88 -35.53 25.32
CA SER A 386 28.93 -36.42 24.85
C SER A 386 28.43 -37.26 23.67
N LEU A 387 29.35 -37.49 22.75
CA LEU A 387 29.25 -38.27 21.52
C LEU A 387 28.98 -39.76 21.78
N ALA A 388 28.04 -40.30 21.01
CA ALA A 388 28.00 -41.69 20.51
C ALA A 388 27.23 -41.60 19.19
N GLY A 389 27.83 -41.75 18.01
CA GLY A 389 28.49 -42.95 17.54
C GLY A 389 27.59 -43.58 16.48
N TYR A 390 27.73 -43.18 15.20
CA TYR A 390 27.23 -43.95 14.07
C TYR A 390 28.17 -43.78 12.87
N VAL A 391 28.80 -44.90 12.52
CA VAL A 391 29.62 -45.13 11.34
C VAL A 391 28.71 -45.75 10.28
N VAL A 392 28.55 -45.10 9.14
CA VAL A 392 28.15 -45.71 7.86
C VAL A 392 28.88 -44.87 6.81
N GLY A 393 29.93 -45.34 6.15
CA GLY A 393 29.90 -46.44 5.20
C GLY A 393 29.88 -45.85 3.80
N LEU A 394 31.03 -45.33 3.36
CA LEU A 394 31.34 -45.03 1.96
C LEU A 394 31.50 -46.37 1.23
N ASP A 395 30.68 -46.64 0.21
CA ASP A 395 31.18 -47.34 -0.98
C ASP A 395 30.21 -47.31 -2.17
N ALA A 396 30.83 -47.03 -3.33
CA ALA A 396 30.53 -47.51 -4.67
C ALA A 396 29.15 -47.27 -5.31
N TRP A 397 29.13 -46.43 -6.35
CA TRP A 397 28.62 -46.91 -7.65
C TRP A 397 29.49 -46.43 -8.82
N LYS A 398 29.95 -47.41 -9.58
CA LYS A 398 30.83 -47.36 -10.75
C LYS A 398 29.96 -47.47 -12.00
N ARG A 399 30.40 -46.78 -13.06
CA ARG A 399 30.23 -47.10 -14.50
C ARG A 399 28.84 -46.90 -15.11
N TYR A 400 28.78 -45.94 -16.05
CA TYR A 400 28.43 -46.25 -17.44
C TYR A 400 29.32 -45.42 -18.37
N VAL A 401 30.11 -46.11 -19.19
CA VAL A 401 30.86 -45.64 -20.36
C VAL A 401 30.53 -46.62 -21.47
N THR A 402 30.07 -46.09 -22.61
CA THR A 402 30.19 -46.58 -23.99
C THR A 402 30.01 -45.32 -24.84
N ASP A 403 31.06 -44.75 -25.45
CA ASP A 403 31.57 -45.03 -26.82
C ASP A 403 30.44 -44.91 -27.87
N ASP A 404 30.54 -44.23 -29.02
CA ASP A 404 31.67 -43.69 -29.78
C ASP A 404 31.14 -42.82 -30.96
N HIS A 405 32.06 -42.08 -31.61
CA HIS A 405 32.08 -41.58 -33.01
C HIS A 405 31.85 -40.11 -33.42
N ASN A 406 32.94 -39.60 -34.04
CA ASN A 406 33.13 -38.64 -35.15
C ASN A 406 32.78 -37.16 -34.94
N VAL A 407 33.76 -36.26 -34.82
CA VAL A 407 34.73 -35.77 -35.85
C VAL A 407 34.02 -35.24 -37.10
N ASP A 408 33.88 -33.91 -37.18
CA ASP A 408 34.46 -33.15 -38.30
C ASP A 408 34.63 -31.67 -37.94
N PHE A 409 35.89 -31.27 -37.91
CA PHE A 409 36.34 -29.90 -38.08
C PHE A 409 36.40 -29.69 -39.59
N ASP A 410 35.69 -28.69 -40.12
CA ASP A 410 36.08 -28.13 -41.41
C ASP A 410 36.33 -26.62 -41.29
N ASN A 411 37.51 -26.27 -41.76
CA ASN A 411 38.06 -24.93 -41.89
C ASN A 411 37.57 -24.38 -43.24
N ARG A 412 36.92 -23.21 -43.24
CA ARG A 412 37.04 -22.22 -44.31
C ARG A 412 36.55 -20.86 -43.86
#